data_AF-A0A9D7TKP8-F1
#
_entry.id   AF-A0A9D7TKP8-F1
#
_cell.length_a   1.000
_cell.length_b   1.000
_cell.length_c   1.000
_cell.angle_alpha   90.00
_cell.angle_beta   90.00
_cell.angle_gamma   90.00
#
_symmetry.space_group_name_H-M   'P 1'
#
loop_
_entity.id
_entity.type
_entity.pdbx_description
1 polymer ?
#
loop_
_entity_poly.entity_id
_entity_poly.type
_entity_poly.pdbx_seq_one_letter_code
_entity_poly.pdbx_strand_id
1 'polypeptide(L)'
;MPKSDIIVKMIFDKWNGSIKNWDTLLNELNDETLLKEIVPGKNRGIYLLGHLIAVHDEVMILLDLGQKLYPELYETFLKCADKEIIQIPSASQLREYWSKQCDTLNQKFSKLKTEEWFEKHSAISTDDFAKEPHRNKLNVILTRATHVVYHTGQLMLLK
;
A
#
# COMPACT_ATOMS: atom_id res chain seq x y z
N MET A 1 -14.59 17.00 19.38
CA MET A 1 -14.27 15.79 18.60
C MET A 1 -13.74 14.74 19.56
N PRO A 2 -14.38 13.55 19.65
CA PRO A 2 -13.86 12.39 20.39
C PRO A 2 -12.37 12.10 20.13
N LYS A 3 -11.66 11.56 21.12
CA LYS A 3 -10.24 11.19 20.97
C LYS A 3 -10.03 10.15 19.86
N SER A 4 -10.97 9.22 19.69
CA SER A 4 -10.96 8.22 18.62
C SER A 4 -10.96 8.86 17.24
N ASP A 5 -11.83 9.84 17.00
CA ASP A 5 -11.89 10.60 15.74
C ASP A 5 -10.57 11.34 15.46
N ILE A 6 -9.98 11.96 16.50
CA ILE A 6 -8.69 12.66 16.36
C ILE A 6 -7.58 11.67 15.96
N ILE A 7 -7.51 10.51 16.60
CA ILE A 7 -6.48 9.49 16.31
C ILE A 7 -6.66 8.93 14.89
N VAL A 8 -7.90 8.58 14.51
CA VAL A 8 -8.21 8.13 13.14
C VAL A 8 -7.78 9.20 12.14
N LYS A 9 -8.15 10.47 12.38
CA LYS A 9 -7.75 11.59 11.52
C LYS A 9 -6.24 11.72 11.40
N MET A 10 -5.49 11.69 12.50
CA MET A 10 -4.02 11.81 12.48
C MET A 10 -3.36 10.70 11.63
N ILE A 11 -3.84 9.47 11.76
CA ILE A 11 -3.32 8.33 11.01
C ILE A 11 -3.69 8.44 9.52
N PHE A 12 -4.90 8.87 9.20
CA PHE A 12 -5.30 9.11 7.81
C PHE A 12 -4.58 10.30 7.17
N ASP A 13 -4.31 11.36 7.91
CA ASP A 13 -3.48 12.47 7.42
C ASP A 13 -2.08 11.97 7.07
N LYS A 14 -1.50 11.05 7.87
CA LYS A 14 -0.23 10.39 7.56
C LYS A 14 -0.32 9.47 6.34
N TRP A 15 -1.35 8.63 6.24
CA TRP A 15 -1.60 7.78 5.08
C TRP A 15 -1.70 8.61 3.79
N ASN A 16 -2.59 9.60 3.77
CA ASN A 16 -2.83 10.47 2.63
C ASN A 16 -1.57 11.25 2.23
N GLY A 17 -0.84 11.79 3.20
CA GLY A 17 0.45 12.44 2.95
C GLY A 17 1.49 11.49 2.35
N SER A 18 1.51 10.22 2.75
CA SER A 18 2.43 9.22 2.23
C SER A 18 2.09 8.85 0.77
N ILE A 19 0.81 8.64 0.46
CA ILE A 19 0.34 8.41 -0.92
C ILE A 19 0.66 9.63 -1.80
N LYS A 20 0.37 10.85 -1.34
CA LYS A 20 0.67 12.08 -2.10
C LYS A 20 2.17 12.24 -2.40
N ASN A 21 3.04 11.92 -1.44
CA ASN A 21 4.49 12.00 -1.65
C ASN A 21 4.96 10.95 -2.67
N TRP A 22 4.43 9.73 -2.59
CA TRP A 22 4.68 8.70 -3.58
C TRP A 22 4.21 9.14 -4.97
N ASP A 23 2.97 9.63 -5.11
CA ASP A 23 2.41 10.09 -6.39
C ASP A 23 3.23 11.23 -7.00
N THR A 24 3.64 12.18 -6.17
CA THR A 24 4.45 13.32 -6.62
C THR A 24 5.75 12.83 -7.23
N LEU A 25 6.49 11.97 -6.52
CA LEU A 25 7.74 11.40 -7.02
C LEU A 25 7.51 10.51 -8.24
N LEU A 26 6.49 9.65 -8.21
CA LEU A 26 6.16 8.75 -9.30
C LEU A 26 5.86 9.52 -10.60
N ASN A 27 5.20 10.68 -10.51
CA ASN A 27 4.88 11.53 -11.65
C ASN A 27 6.09 12.33 -12.20
N GLU A 28 7.13 12.53 -11.39
CA GLU A 28 8.39 13.15 -11.85
C GLU A 28 9.27 12.16 -12.63
N LEU A 29 9.17 10.86 -12.33
CA LEU A 29 9.92 9.80 -13.02
C LEU A 29 9.20 9.38 -14.30
N ASN A 30 9.90 9.30 -15.42
CA ASN A 30 9.35 8.70 -16.64
C ASN A 30 9.39 7.16 -16.59
N ASP A 31 8.70 6.52 -17.53
CA ASP A 31 8.57 5.06 -17.58
C ASP A 31 9.91 4.34 -17.79
N GLU A 32 10.82 4.90 -18.59
CA GLU A 32 12.16 4.33 -18.80
C GLU A 32 13.00 4.35 -17.51
N THR A 33 12.87 5.40 -16.71
CA THR A 33 13.55 5.51 -15.41
C THR A 33 13.02 4.47 -14.42
N LEU A 34 11.72 4.15 -14.43
CA LEU A 34 11.18 3.09 -13.58
C LEU A 34 11.75 1.71 -13.92
N LEU A 35 12.20 1.47 -15.15
CA LEU A 35 12.80 0.19 -15.53
C LEU A 35 14.22 0.00 -14.97
N LYS A 36 14.84 1.05 -14.42
CA LYS A 36 16.19 1.00 -13.84
C LYS A 36 16.16 0.50 -12.40
N GLU A 37 17.23 -0.18 -12.00
CA GLU A 37 17.49 -0.49 -10.59
C GLU A 37 17.63 0.81 -9.79
N ILE A 38 17.04 0.89 -8.60
CA ILE A 38 17.14 2.08 -7.75
C ILE A 38 18.61 2.39 -7.36
N VAL A 39 19.42 1.34 -7.23
CA VAL A 39 20.89 1.35 -7.14
C VAL A 39 21.38 -0.02 -7.64
N PRO A 40 22.66 -0.16 -8.05
CA PRO A 40 23.19 -1.43 -8.54
C PRO A 40 22.90 -2.61 -7.62
N GLY A 41 22.28 -3.66 -8.16
CA GLY A 41 21.97 -4.89 -7.43
C GLY A 41 20.66 -4.87 -6.63
N LYS A 42 19.90 -3.76 -6.62
CA LYS A 42 18.62 -3.64 -5.91
C LYS A 42 17.43 -3.67 -6.87
N ASN A 43 16.22 -3.64 -6.31
CA ASN A 43 14.98 -3.67 -7.08
C ASN A 43 14.90 -2.50 -8.08
N ARG A 44 14.23 -2.73 -9.19
CA ARG A 44 13.84 -1.71 -10.16
C ARG A 44 12.69 -0.86 -9.61
N GLY A 45 12.60 0.39 -10.05
CA GLY A 45 11.48 1.27 -9.68
C GLY A 45 10.10 0.68 -10.02
N ILE A 46 10.00 0.02 -11.17
CA ILE A 46 8.80 -0.66 -11.64
C ILE A 46 8.37 -1.81 -10.71
N TYR A 47 9.35 -2.49 -10.10
CA TYR A 47 9.08 -3.52 -9.11
C TYR A 47 8.50 -2.95 -7.83
N LEU A 48 9.02 -1.80 -7.36
CA LEU A 48 8.47 -1.12 -6.19
C LEU A 48 7.02 -0.66 -6.42
N LEU A 49 6.70 -0.18 -7.62
CA LEU A 49 5.34 0.20 -7.98
C LEU A 49 4.39 -1.01 -7.97
N GLY A 50 4.75 -2.09 -8.67
CA GLY A 50 3.95 -3.33 -8.66
C GLY A 50 3.80 -3.93 -7.27
N HIS A 51 4.86 -3.88 -6.46
CA HIS A 51 4.87 -4.33 -5.07
C HIS A 51 3.85 -3.57 -4.21
N LEU A 52 3.84 -2.24 -4.26
CA LEU A 52 2.88 -1.47 -3.48
C LEU A 52 1.43 -1.73 -3.92
N ILE A 53 1.17 -1.94 -5.22
CA ILE A 53 -0.16 -2.31 -5.72
C ILE A 53 -0.60 -3.66 -5.13
N ALA A 54 0.27 -4.68 -5.20
CA ALA A 54 -0.04 -6.00 -4.66
C ALA A 54 -0.22 -5.98 -3.13
N VAL A 55 0.58 -5.19 -2.40
CA VAL A 55 0.39 -4.97 -0.96
C VAL A 55 -0.95 -4.29 -0.66
N HIS A 56 -1.36 -3.32 -1.47
CA HIS A 56 -2.64 -2.63 -1.31
C HIS A 56 -3.85 -3.56 -1.56
N ASP A 57 -3.69 -4.58 -2.41
CA ASP A 57 -4.68 -5.64 -2.54
C ASP A 57 -4.75 -6.52 -1.27
N GLU A 58 -3.63 -6.82 -0.64
CA GLU A 58 -3.65 -7.50 0.67
C GLU A 58 -4.33 -6.64 1.73
N VAL A 59 -4.22 -5.31 1.67
CA VAL A 59 -4.95 -4.40 2.57
C VAL A 59 -6.47 -4.55 2.42
N MET A 60 -6.98 -4.72 1.19
CA MET A 60 -8.41 -4.97 0.96
C MET A 60 -8.89 -6.24 1.69
N ILE A 61 -8.11 -7.32 1.62
CA ILE A 61 -8.43 -8.59 2.28
C ILE A 61 -8.27 -8.49 3.80
N LEU A 62 -7.19 -7.85 4.28
CA LEU A 62 -6.89 -7.70 5.70
C LEU A 62 -7.96 -6.89 6.43
N LEU A 63 -8.52 -5.89 5.76
CA LEU A 63 -9.52 -4.98 6.32
C LEU A 63 -10.96 -5.43 6.05
N ASP A 64 -11.15 -6.57 5.39
CA ASP A 64 -12.46 -7.11 5.01
C ASP A 64 -13.28 -6.13 4.12
N LEU A 65 -12.60 -5.52 3.13
CA LEU A 65 -13.18 -4.47 2.27
C LEU A 65 -13.59 -4.99 0.88
N GLY A 66 -13.45 -6.28 0.63
CA GLY A 66 -13.81 -6.96 -0.62
C GLY A 66 -12.66 -7.79 -1.18
N GLN A 67 -12.74 -8.09 -2.47
CA GLN A 67 -11.74 -8.90 -3.18
C GLN A 67 -10.57 -8.03 -3.69
N LYS A 68 -9.45 -8.69 -4.01
CA LYS A 68 -8.31 -8.08 -4.70
C LYS A 68 -8.73 -7.55 -6.07
N LEU A 69 -8.19 -6.42 -6.48
CA LEU A 69 -8.42 -5.81 -7.79
C LEU A 69 -7.51 -6.41 -8.86
N TYR A 70 -6.28 -6.76 -8.48
CA TYR A 70 -5.22 -7.26 -9.36
C TYR A 70 -4.55 -8.51 -8.75
N PRO A 71 -5.31 -9.60 -8.51
CA PRO A 71 -4.77 -10.83 -7.90
C PRO A 71 -3.58 -11.42 -8.69
N GLU A 72 -3.49 -11.17 -9.99
CA GLU A 72 -2.39 -11.58 -10.86
C GLU A 72 -1.03 -10.97 -10.49
N LEU A 73 -1.01 -9.86 -9.75
CA LEU A 73 0.23 -9.22 -9.29
C LEU A 73 0.82 -9.89 -8.05
N TYR A 74 0.06 -10.76 -7.37
CA TYR A 74 0.46 -11.36 -6.10
C TYR A 74 1.74 -12.19 -6.22
N GLU A 75 1.77 -13.15 -7.14
CA GLU A 75 2.92 -14.06 -7.28
C GLU A 75 4.18 -13.25 -7.65
N THR A 76 4.03 -12.42 -8.67
CA THR A 76 5.07 -11.58 -9.24
C THR A 76 5.66 -10.63 -8.20
N PHE A 77 4.86 -9.83 -7.51
CA PHE A 77 5.39 -8.70 -6.72
C PHE A 77 5.44 -8.95 -5.21
N LEU A 78 4.97 -10.11 -4.72
CA LEU A 78 5.06 -10.51 -3.30
C LEU A 78 5.79 -11.83 -3.05
N LYS A 79 5.82 -12.76 -4.01
CA LYS A 79 6.46 -14.08 -3.81
C LYS A 79 7.82 -14.22 -4.48
N CYS A 80 8.03 -13.56 -5.62
CA CYS A 80 9.28 -13.62 -6.35
C CYS A 80 10.16 -12.41 -6.06
N ALA A 81 11.49 -12.55 -6.16
CA ALA A 81 12.37 -11.39 -6.20
C ALA A 81 12.34 -10.75 -7.60
N ASP A 82 12.55 -9.43 -7.69
CA ASP A 82 12.45 -8.66 -8.93
C ASP A 82 13.16 -9.28 -10.15
N LYS A 83 14.37 -9.80 -9.93
CA LYS A 83 15.23 -10.34 -11.01
C LYS A 83 14.88 -11.75 -11.46
N GLU A 84 13.99 -12.44 -10.74
CA GLU A 84 13.55 -13.79 -11.08
C GLU A 84 12.40 -13.78 -12.11
N ILE A 85 11.88 -12.59 -12.43
CA ILE A 85 10.63 -12.41 -13.16
C ILE A 85 10.92 -11.93 -14.58
N ILE A 86 10.45 -12.71 -15.55
CA ILE A 86 10.71 -12.47 -16.97
C ILE A 86 9.68 -11.50 -17.58
N GLN A 87 8.43 -11.52 -17.10
CA GLN A 87 7.35 -10.67 -17.61
C GLN A 87 6.64 -9.96 -16.47
N ILE A 88 6.60 -8.63 -16.55
CA ILE A 88 5.83 -7.74 -15.69
C ILE A 88 4.99 -6.80 -16.57
N PRO A 89 3.84 -6.29 -16.07
CA PRO A 89 3.08 -5.28 -16.80
C PRO A 89 3.93 -4.04 -17.09
N SER A 90 3.53 -3.27 -18.12
CA SER A 90 4.25 -2.04 -18.48
C SER A 90 4.15 -0.98 -17.37
N ALA A 91 5.10 -0.04 -17.34
CA ALA A 91 5.07 1.06 -16.37
C ALA A 91 3.76 1.87 -16.45
N SER A 92 3.32 2.23 -17.66
CA SER A 92 2.02 2.87 -17.90
C SER A 92 0.85 2.08 -17.31
N GLN A 93 0.80 0.76 -17.56
CA GLN A 93 -0.26 -0.10 -17.03
C GLN A 93 -0.24 -0.17 -15.50
N LEU A 94 0.94 -0.27 -14.89
CA LEU A 94 1.06 -0.24 -13.42
C LEU A 94 0.68 1.11 -12.82
N ARG A 95 0.91 2.23 -13.51
CA ARG A 95 0.43 3.56 -13.05
C ARG A 95 -1.09 3.64 -13.05
N GLU A 96 -1.75 3.12 -14.08
CA GLU A 96 -3.20 3.01 -14.13
C GLU A 96 -3.73 2.15 -12.97
N TYR A 97 -3.09 1.01 -12.73
CA TYR A 97 -3.43 0.12 -11.63
C TYR A 97 -3.27 0.79 -10.27
N TRP A 98 -2.15 1.49 -10.07
CA TRP A 98 -1.89 2.26 -8.86
C TRP A 98 -2.95 3.31 -8.59
N SER A 99 -3.30 4.13 -9.58
CA SER A 99 -4.33 5.17 -9.43
C SER A 99 -5.68 4.54 -9.06
N LYS A 100 -6.10 3.51 -9.80
CA LYS A 100 -7.38 2.83 -9.54
C LYS A 100 -7.40 2.12 -8.19
N GLN A 101 -6.28 1.54 -7.75
CA GLN A 101 -6.14 0.93 -6.43
C GLN A 101 -6.31 1.96 -5.32
N CYS A 102 -5.62 3.10 -5.42
CA CYS A 102 -5.70 4.17 -4.43
C CYS A 102 -7.11 4.76 -4.36
N ASP A 103 -7.74 5.01 -5.50
CA ASP A 103 -9.13 5.50 -5.56
C ASP A 103 -10.10 4.52 -4.93
N THR A 104 -9.95 3.21 -5.22
CA THR A 104 -10.84 2.18 -4.65
C THR A 104 -10.66 2.08 -3.14
N LEU A 105 -9.41 2.07 -2.64
CA LEU A 105 -9.15 2.08 -1.20
C LEU A 105 -9.75 3.32 -0.54
N ASN A 106 -9.54 4.51 -1.11
CA ASN A 106 -10.10 5.75 -0.58
C ASN A 106 -11.65 5.68 -0.49
N GLN A 107 -12.32 5.19 -1.53
CA GLN A 107 -13.77 5.00 -1.53
C GLN A 107 -14.26 3.98 -0.50
N LYS A 108 -13.46 2.96 -0.18
CA LYS A 108 -13.79 1.97 0.84
C LYS A 108 -13.55 2.53 2.24
N PHE A 109 -12.42 3.21 2.44
CA PHE A 109 -12.05 3.86 3.70
C PHE A 109 -13.06 4.92 4.11
N SER A 110 -13.58 5.71 3.17
CA SER A 110 -14.58 6.76 3.44
C SER A 110 -15.93 6.22 3.89
N LYS A 111 -16.19 4.91 3.79
CA LYS A 111 -17.45 4.27 4.21
C LYS A 111 -17.38 3.73 5.64
N LEU A 112 -16.19 3.58 6.22
CA LEU A 112 -16.03 3.13 7.60
C LEU A 112 -16.25 4.28 8.57
N LYS A 113 -16.99 3.98 9.64
CA LYS A 113 -17.10 4.84 10.82
C LYS A 113 -15.83 4.73 11.65
N THR A 114 -15.60 5.73 12.51
CA THR A 114 -14.47 5.78 13.42
C THR A 114 -14.32 4.50 14.25
N GLU A 115 -15.42 3.98 14.79
CA GLU A 115 -15.41 2.81 15.68
C GLU A 115 -14.94 1.55 14.95
N GLU A 116 -15.30 1.39 13.67
CA GLU A 116 -14.95 0.23 12.86
C GLU A 116 -13.44 0.11 12.64
N TRP A 117 -12.70 1.24 12.68
CA TRP A 117 -11.24 1.24 12.60
C TRP A 117 -10.57 0.60 13.81
N PHE A 118 -11.26 0.54 14.95
CA PHE A 118 -10.76 -0.09 16.18
C PHE A 118 -11.16 -1.56 16.30
N GLU A 119 -11.84 -2.13 15.30
CA GLU A 119 -12.12 -3.56 15.23
C GLU A 119 -10.91 -4.37 14.77
N LYS A 120 -10.95 -5.68 14.99
CA LYS A 120 -9.92 -6.61 14.54
C LYS A 120 -9.82 -6.65 13.01
N HIS A 121 -8.60 -6.85 12.51
CA HIS A 121 -8.38 -7.20 11.10
C HIS A 121 -8.58 -8.72 10.87
N SER A 122 -8.68 -9.16 9.61
CA SER A 122 -8.99 -10.56 9.29
C SER A 122 -7.88 -11.55 9.68
N ALA A 123 -6.62 -11.10 9.76
CA ALA A 123 -5.47 -11.94 10.14
C ALA A 123 -5.24 -12.15 11.64
N ILE A 124 -6.13 -11.67 12.53
CA ILE A 124 -6.02 -11.94 13.99
C ILE A 124 -7.27 -12.65 14.51
N SER A 125 -7.04 -13.64 15.38
CA SER A 125 -8.11 -14.38 16.06
C SER A 125 -8.84 -13.46 17.06
N THR A 126 -10.07 -13.81 17.41
CA THR A 126 -10.83 -13.07 18.43
C THR A 126 -10.14 -13.14 19.80
N ASP A 127 -9.59 -14.30 20.16
CA ASP A 127 -8.92 -14.52 21.45
C ASP A 127 -7.64 -13.71 21.59
N ASP A 128 -6.84 -13.61 20.51
CA ASP A 128 -5.63 -12.80 20.52
C ASP A 128 -5.96 -11.31 20.50
N PHE A 129 -6.99 -10.91 19.74
CA PHE A 129 -7.42 -9.51 19.70
C PHE A 129 -7.96 -9.03 21.05
N ALA A 130 -8.64 -9.88 21.82
CA ALA A 130 -9.08 -9.54 23.18
C ALA A 130 -7.90 -9.23 24.12
N LYS A 131 -6.74 -9.88 23.92
CA LYS A 131 -5.50 -9.63 24.67
C LYS A 131 -4.71 -8.44 24.10
N GLU A 132 -4.78 -8.23 22.80
CA GLU A 132 -3.99 -7.25 22.05
C GLU A 132 -4.89 -6.34 21.17
N PRO A 133 -5.78 -5.53 21.77
CA PRO A 133 -6.77 -4.74 21.01
C PRO A 133 -6.16 -3.64 20.14
N HIS A 134 -4.87 -3.36 20.31
CA HIS A 134 -4.11 -2.48 19.44
C HIS A 134 -3.82 -3.08 18.05
N ARG A 135 -3.98 -4.40 17.87
CA ARG A 135 -3.86 -5.10 16.57
C ARG A 135 -5.16 -4.98 15.76
N ASN A 136 -5.61 -3.75 15.57
CA ASN A 136 -6.87 -3.39 14.89
C ASN A 136 -6.65 -2.93 13.44
N LYS A 137 -7.75 -2.68 12.72
CA LYS A 137 -7.74 -2.17 11.33
C LYS A 137 -6.96 -0.87 11.19
N LEU A 138 -7.05 0.06 12.14
CA LEU A 138 -6.31 1.33 12.11
C LEU A 138 -4.79 1.14 12.19
N ASN A 139 -4.33 0.16 12.97
CA ASN A 139 -2.91 -0.18 13.05
C ASN A 139 -2.38 -0.73 11.72
N VAL A 140 -3.21 -1.42 10.93
CA VAL A 140 -2.84 -1.81 9.56
C VAL A 140 -2.58 -0.56 8.71
N ILE A 141 -3.45 0.46 8.77
CA ILE A 141 -3.23 1.72 8.02
C ILE A 141 -1.92 2.41 8.44
N LEU A 142 -1.65 2.50 9.75
CA LEU A 142 -0.40 3.09 10.25
C LEU A 142 0.84 2.35 9.73
N THR A 143 0.85 1.03 9.80
CA THR A 143 1.98 0.22 9.31
C THR A 143 2.14 0.32 7.79
N ARG A 144 1.04 0.35 7.03
CA ARG A 144 1.07 0.50 5.57
C ARG A 144 1.50 1.89 5.13
N ALA A 145 1.14 2.95 5.85
CA ALA A 145 1.67 4.28 5.58
C ALA A 145 3.20 4.33 5.71
N THR A 146 3.75 3.72 6.77
CA THR A 146 5.21 3.62 6.94
C THR A 146 5.86 2.78 5.85
N HIS A 147 5.21 1.71 5.40
CA HIS A 147 5.67 0.88 4.28
C HIS A 147 5.74 1.67 2.96
N VAL A 148 4.72 2.47 2.65
CA VAL A 148 4.75 3.38 1.49
C VAL A 148 5.93 4.33 1.61
N VAL A 149 6.13 4.98 2.77
CA VAL A 149 7.26 5.91 2.99
C VAL A 149 8.61 5.24 2.79
N TYR A 150 8.78 4.00 3.26
CA TYR A 150 10.00 3.23 3.06
C TYR A 150 10.31 3.05 1.57
N HIS A 151 9.31 2.63 0.78
CA HIS A 151 9.48 2.47 -0.66
C HIS A 151 9.57 3.79 -1.42
N THR A 152 8.94 4.88 -0.94
CA THR A 152 9.15 6.23 -1.49
C THR A 152 10.62 6.63 -1.35
N GLY A 153 11.24 6.35 -0.20
CA GLY A 153 12.66 6.63 0.03
C GLY A 153 13.57 5.83 -0.89
N GLN A 154 13.21 4.58 -1.20
CA GLN A 154 13.91 3.77 -2.21
C GLN A 154 13.75 4.33 -3.62
N LEU A 155 12.52 4.69 -4.01
CA LEU A 155 12.21 5.21 -5.34
C LEU A 155 12.93 6.54 -5.61
N MET A 156 13.16 7.35 -4.56
CA MET A 156 13.88 8.63 -4.65
C MET A 156 15.30 8.49 -5.22
N LEU A 157 15.92 7.31 -5.11
CA LEU A 157 17.27 7.05 -5.63
C LEU A 157 17.33 6.99 -7.17
N LEU A 158 16.18 7.00 -7.85
CA LEU A 158 16.07 7.10 -9.31
C LEU A 158 16.05 8.54 -9.83
N LYS A 159 16.02 9.54 -8.93
CA LYS A 159 16.06 10.96 -9.26
C LYS A 159 17.50 11.46 -9.27
#